data_AF-A0A261AMV4-F1
#
_entry.id   AF-A0A261AMV4-F1
#
_cell.length_a   1.000
_cell.length_b   1.000
_cell.length_c   1.000
_cell.angle_alpha   90.00
_cell.angle_beta   90.00
_cell.angle_gamma   90.00
#
_symmetry.space_group_name_H-M   'P 1'
#
loop_
_entity.id
_entity.type
_entity.pdbx_description
1 polymer ?
#
loop_
_entity_poly.entity_id
_entity_poly.type
_entity_poly.pdbx_seq_one_letter_code
_entity_poly.pdbx_strand_id
1 'polypeptide(L)'
;MKIPGTREEGLPVAVKGLVGFVNTKTKLKIVTEFVDEGDLGKYLRKNKSKFEKQRTPLLSFAYQIADGMKKLASNHFVHRELTLHNVLVSKDETIRINNLQLARKIDKNTNSLGGAVVSKHAIDPPLKSS
;
A
#
# COMPACT_ATOMS: atom_id res chain seq x y z
N MET A 1 -23.07 -12.32 18.53
CA MET A 1 -21.84 -11.53 18.79
C MET A 1 -21.28 -11.07 17.45
N LYS A 2 -21.49 -9.81 17.07
CA LYS A 2 -20.98 -9.21 15.83
C LYS A 2 -19.60 -8.62 16.14
N ILE A 3 -18.61 -8.89 15.29
CA ILE A 3 -17.30 -8.23 15.35
C ILE A 3 -17.48 -6.85 14.68
N PRO A 4 -17.43 -5.72 15.39
CA PRO A 4 -17.66 -4.39 14.80
C PRO A 4 -16.38 -3.84 14.16
N GLY A 5 -16.48 -3.33 12.93
CA GLY A 5 -15.36 -2.76 12.14
C GLY A 5 -14.65 -3.83 11.30
N THR A 6 -14.58 -3.77 9.97
CA THR A 6 -14.29 -2.61 9.13
C THR A 6 -15.01 -2.72 7.78
N ARG A 7 -16.25 -2.24 7.70
CA ARG A 7 -16.75 -1.63 6.48
C ARG A 7 -16.93 -0.16 6.84
N GLU A 8 -15.99 0.68 6.42
CA GLU A 8 -16.30 2.10 6.28
C GLU A 8 -17.33 2.19 5.17
N GLU A 9 -18.60 2.17 5.57
CA GLU A 9 -19.74 2.56 4.75
C GLU A 9 -19.44 3.95 4.17
N GLY A 10 -19.10 4.01 2.88
CA GLY A 10 -19.03 5.26 2.12
C GLY A 10 -17.71 5.61 1.42
N LEU A 11 -16.63 4.83 1.52
CA LEU A 11 -15.39 5.15 0.79
C LEU A 11 -15.05 4.08 -0.25
N PRO A 12 -15.23 4.35 -1.56
CA PRO A 12 -14.98 3.40 -2.64
C PRO A 12 -13.49 3.08 -2.86
N VAL A 13 -12.58 3.55 -1.99
CA VAL A 13 -11.14 3.32 -2.13
C VAL A 13 -10.49 3.20 -0.76
N ALA A 14 -9.99 2.00 -0.46
CA ALA A 14 -9.27 1.74 0.78
C ALA A 14 -7.84 1.32 0.50
N VAL A 15 -6.92 1.81 1.34
CA VAL A 15 -5.63 1.13 1.52
C VAL A 15 -5.93 -0.28 2.00
N LYS A 16 -5.20 -1.26 1.46
CA LYS A 16 -5.32 -2.66 1.85
C LYS A 16 -5.15 -2.80 3.37
N GLY A 17 -6.17 -3.35 4.03
CA GLY A 17 -6.20 -3.51 5.48
C GLY A 17 -5.14 -4.48 6.01
N LEU A 18 -4.51 -4.08 7.12
CA LEU A 18 -3.67 -4.95 7.94
C LEU A 18 -4.56 -5.71 8.93
N VAL A 19 -4.46 -7.05 8.94
CA VAL A 19 -5.15 -7.90 9.93
C VAL A 19 -4.25 -8.16 11.12
N GLY A 20 -2.95 -8.37 10.89
CA GLY A 20 -1.98 -8.60 11.95
C GLY A 20 -0.63 -9.03 11.41
N PHE A 21 0.19 -9.61 12.29
CA PHE A 21 1.50 -10.14 11.93
C PHE A 21 1.75 -11.45 12.68
N VAL A 22 2.61 -12.27 12.09
CA VAL A 22 3.15 -13.48 12.72
C VAL A 22 4.64 -13.31 12.82
N ASN A 23 5.15 -13.32 14.05
CA ASN A 23 6.58 -13.26 14.32
C ASN A 23 7.09 -14.65 14.65
N THR A 24 7.94 -15.22 13.79
CA THR A 24 8.66 -16.46 14.08
C THR A 24 10.09 -16.13 14.52
N LYS A 25 10.82 -17.12 15.05
CA LYS A 25 12.23 -16.94 15.45
C LYS A 25 13.12 -16.41 14.31
N THR A 26 12.74 -16.61 13.05
CA THR A 26 13.58 -16.30 11.88
C THR A 26 12.93 -15.32 10.91
N LYS A 27 11.61 -15.06 10.99
CA LYS A 27 10.88 -14.27 9.99
C LYS A 27 9.69 -13.54 10.61
N LEU A 28 9.56 -12.26 10.28
CA LEU A 28 8.31 -11.51 10.43
C LEU A 28 7.45 -11.70 9.17
N LYS A 29 6.18 -12.06 9.35
CA LYS A 29 5.19 -12.18 8.28
C LYS A 29 4.03 -11.24 8.57
N ILE A 30 3.51 -10.59 7.54
CA ILE A 30 2.37 -9.68 7.65
C ILE A 30 1.12 -10.40 7.11
N VAL A 31 0.02 -10.33 7.86
CA VAL A 31 -1.29 -10.83 7.47
C VAL A 31 -2.17 -9.64 7.11
N THR A 32 -2.60 -9.59 5.86
CA THR A 32 -3.48 -8.53 5.33
C THR A 32 -4.80 -9.12 4.91
N GLU A 33 -5.79 -8.28 4.67
CA GLU A 33 -7.02 -8.71 4.01
C GLU A 33 -6.75 -9.39 2.66
N PHE A 34 -7.67 -10.25 2.22
CA PHE A 34 -7.63 -10.86 0.90
C PHE A 34 -8.40 -9.99 -0.10
N VAL A 35 -7.90 -9.91 -1.33
CA VAL A 35 -8.51 -9.12 -2.42
C VAL A 35 -8.58 -10.03 -3.65
N ASP A 36 -9.80 -10.31 -4.12
CA ASP A 36 -10.11 -11.51 -4.92
C ASP A 36 -9.43 -11.58 -6.28
N GLU A 37 -9.38 -10.47 -7.04
CA GLU A 37 -8.87 -10.49 -8.40
C GLU A 37 -7.36 -10.19 -8.47
N GLY A 38 -6.72 -9.92 -7.33
CA GLY A 38 -5.29 -9.65 -7.26
C GLY A 38 -4.90 -8.33 -7.92
N ASP A 39 -3.71 -8.27 -8.53
CA ASP A 39 -3.16 -7.02 -9.06
C ASP A 39 -3.85 -6.53 -10.35
N LEU A 40 -4.04 -5.22 -10.44
CA LEU A 40 -4.73 -4.54 -11.54
C LEU A 40 -4.08 -4.86 -12.88
N GLY A 41 -2.74 -4.98 -12.93
CA GLY A 41 -2.02 -5.32 -14.15
C GLY A 41 -2.44 -6.67 -14.73
N LYS A 42 -2.50 -7.72 -13.89
CA LYS A 42 -3.00 -9.04 -14.30
C LYS A 42 -4.49 -9.01 -14.61
N TYR A 43 -5.28 -8.30 -13.81
CA TYR A 43 -6.72 -8.18 -14.03
C TYR A 43 -7.06 -7.55 -15.39
N LEU A 44 -6.37 -6.47 -15.77
CA LEU A 44 -6.56 -5.82 -17.08
C LEU A 44 -6.20 -6.74 -18.24
N ARG A 45 -5.10 -7.51 -18.13
CA ARG A 45 -4.70 -8.48 -19.16
C ARG A 45 -5.71 -9.62 -19.30
N LYS A 46 -6.17 -10.18 -18.17
CA LYS A 46 -7.19 -11.24 -18.13
C LYS A 46 -8.51 -10.79 -18.78
N ASN A 47 -8.86 -9.52 -18.64
CA ASN A 47 -10.14 -8.95 -19.11
C ASN A 47 -9.97 -8.01 -20.32
N LYS A 48 -8.92 -8.19 -21.14
CA LYS A 48 -8.59 -7.27 -22.24
C LYS A 48 -9.77 -7.02 -23.19
N SER A 49 -10.44 -8.07 -23.65
CA SER A 49 -11.57 -7.97 -24.59
C SER A 49 -12.77 -7.21 -24.02
N LYS A 50 -13.00 -7.31 -22.70
CA LYS A 50 -14.03 -6.53 -22.00
C LYS A 50 -13.73 -5.03 -22.10
N PHE A 51 -12.48 -4.65 -21.81
CA PHE A 51 -12.09 -3.24 -21.75
C PHE A 51 -11.84 -2.60 -23.12
N GLU A 52 -11.62 -3.40 -24.16
CA GLU A 52 -11.65 -2.93 -25.55
C GLU A 52 -13.07 -2.53 -25.98
N LYS A 53 -14.09 -3.29 -25.55
CA LYS A 53 -15.49 -3.01 -25.85
C LYS A 53 -16.04 -1.86 -25.01
N GLN A 54 -15.63 -1.76 -23.74
CA GLN A 54 -16.14 -0.77 -22.81
C GLN A 54 -15.01 -0.18 -21.96
N ARG A 55 -14.71 1.10 -22.20
CA ARG A 55 -13.60 1.81 -21.51
C ARG A 55 -14.02 2.50 -20.22
N THR A 56 -15.31 2.65 -19.94
CA THR A 56 -15.83 3.33 -18.74
C THR A 56 -15.28 2.76 -17.42
N PRO A 57 -15.14 1.43 -17.23
CA PRO A 57 -14.52 0.88 -16.02
C PRO A 57 -13.07 1.31 -15.82
N LEU A 58 -12.31 1.54 -16.89
CA LEU A 58 -10.92 2.02 -16.80
C LEU A 58 -10.85 3.44 -16.20
N LEU A 59 -11.80 4.30 -16.57
CA LEU A 59 -11.94 5.63 -15.98
C LEU A 59 -12.32 5.53 -14.50
N SER A 60 -13.20 4.59 -14.14
CA SER A 60 -13.55 4.31 -12.74
C SER A 60 -12.33 3.87 -11.93
N PHE A 61 -11.51 2.95 -12.46
CA PHE A 61 -10.26 2.54 -11.80
C PHE A 61 -9.30 3.71 -11.61
N ALA A 62 -9.11 4.54 -12.65
CA ALA A 62 -8.24 5.71 -12.55
C ALA A 62 -8.74 6.71 -11.49
N TYR A 63 -10.04 6.97 -11.47
CA TYR A 63 -10.68 7.83 -10.46
C TYR A 63 -10.47 7.27 -9.05
N GLN A 64 -10.74 5.98 -8.84
CA GLN A 64 -10.55 5.32 -7.56
C GLN A 64 -9.09 5.40 -7.10
N ILE A 65 -8.12 5.10 -7.97
CA ILE A 65 -6.69 5.22 -7.63
C ILE A 65 -6.35 6.65 -7.20
N ALA A 66 -6.82 7.65 -7.95
CA ALA A 66 -6.56 9.06 -7.65
C ALA A 66 -7.18 9.48 -6.31
N ASP A 67 -8.42 9.06 -6.02
CA ASP A 67 -9.10 9.37 -4.77
C ASP A 67 -8.42 8.71 -3.56
N GLY A 68 -7.99 7.45 -3.69
CA GLY A 68 -7.21 6.78 -2.64
C GLY A 68 -5.84 7.43 -2.40
N MET A 69 -5.15 7.87 -3.45
CA MET A 69 -3.89 8.61 -3.32
C MET A 69 -4.09 10.00 -2.70
N LYS A 70 -5.19 10.69 -3.01
CA LYS A 70 -5.60 11.93 -2.34
C LYS A 70 -5.84 11.70 -0.86
N LYS A 71 -6.50 10.59 -0.47
CA LYS A 71 -6.69 10.22 0.93
C LYS A 71 -5.35 9.98 1.65
N LEU A 72 -4.41 9.26 1.03
CA LEU A 72 -3.06 9.09 1.58
C LEU A 72 -2.37 10.44 1.80
N ALA A 73 -2.38 11.32 0.79
CA ALA A 73 -1.78 12.65 0.87
C ALA A 73 -2.41 13.53 1.95
N SER A 74 -3.74 13.48 2.11
CA SER A 74 -4.46 14.21 3.17
C SER A 74 -4.05 13.77 4.58
N ASN A 75 -3.62 12.52 4.74
CA ASN A 75 -3.07 11.98 5.98
C ASN A 75 -1.54 12.11 6.07
N HIS A 76 -0.94 12.91 5.18
CA HIS A 76 0.50 13.14 5.09
C HIS A 76 1.32 11.87 4.79
N PHE A 77 0.73 10.89 4.11
CA PHE A 77 1.43 9.70 3.64
C PHE A 77 1.80 9.83 2.17
N VAL A 78 3.06 9.52 1.85
CA VAL A 78 3.51 9.30 0.47
C VAL A 78 3.71 7.80 0.27
N HIS A 79 3.03 7.21 -0.71
CA HIS A 79 3.12 5.77 -1.00
C HIS A 79 4.50 5.33 -1.50
N ARG A 80 5.11 6.13 -2.39
CA ARG A 80 6.44 5.94 -2.99
C ARG A 80 6.63 4.72 -3.91
N GLU A 81 5.63 3.85 -4.05
CA GLU A 81 5.67 2.69 -4.94
C GLU A 81 4.31 2.43 -5.61
N LEU A 82 3.68 3.47 -6.16
CA LEU A 82 2.42 3.29 -6.88
C LEU A 82 2.68 2.63 -8.24
N THR A 83 2.55 1.31 -8.30
CA THR A 83 2.66 0.49 -9.52
C THR A 83 1.39 -0.34 -9.70
N LEU A 84 1.14 -0.84 -10.91
CA LEU A 84 -0.01 -1.72 -11.17
C LEU A 84 -0.01 -3.01 -10.33
N HIS A 85 1.15 -3.43 -9.80
CA HIS A 85 1.29 -4.55 -8.89
C HIS A 85 0.82 -4.23 -7.46
N ASN A 86 0.92 -2.95 -7.10
CA ASN A 86 0.53 -2.41 -5.80
C ASN A 86 -0.89 -1.82 -5.82
N VAL A 87 -1.62 -2.00 -6.92
CA VAL A 87 -3.04 -1.69 -7.02
C VAL A 87 -3.78 -3.01 -7.16
N LEU A 88 -4.70 -3.30 -6.25
CA LEU A 88 -5.47 -4.55 -6.24
C LEU A 88 -6.92 -4.30 -6.64
N VAL A 89 -7.58 -5.33 -7.17
CA VAL A 89 -8.97 -5.29 -7.62
C VAL A 89 -9.77 -6.34 -6.85
N SER A 90 -10.87 -5.95 -6.21
CA SER A 90 -11.81 -6.88 -5.60
C SER A 90 -12.83 -7.40 -6.62
N LYS A 91 -13.59 -8.43 -6.22
CA LYS A 91 -14.61 -9.05 -7.07
C LYS A 91 -15.68 -8.06 -7.57
N ASP A 92 -15.97 -7.01 -6.79
CA ASP A 92 -16.93 -5.95 -7.12
C ASP A 92 -16.28 -4.77 -7.87
N GLU A 93 -15.08 -4.95 -8.42
CA GLU A 93 -14.34 -3.93 -9.19
C GLU A 93 -13.95 -2.68 -8.37
N THR A 94 -13.86 -2.85 -7.04
CA THR A 94 -13.31 -1.83 -6.15
C THR A 94 -11.78 -1.91 -6.12
N ILE A 95 -11.12 -0.75 -6.14
CA ILE A 95 -9.66 -0.63 -6.07
C ILE A 95 -9.18 -0.61 -4.62
N ARG A 96 -8.11 -1.36 -4.33
CA ARG A 96 -7.34 -1.25 -3.09
C ARG A 96 -5.88 -0.91 -3.32
N ILE A 97 -5.40 0.12 -2.64
CA ILE A 97 -3.99 0.53 -2.68
C ILE A 97 -3.20 -0.35 -1.71
N ASN A 98 -2.19 -1.07 -2.22
CA ASN A 98 -1.41 -2.04 -1.48
C ASN A 98 0.07 -1.64 -1.37
N ASN A 99 0.80 -2.33 -0.51
CA ASN A 99 2.25 -2.23 -0.38
C ASN A 99 2.73 -0.85 0.04
N LEU A 100 2.41 -0.50 1.29
CA LEU A 100 2.89 0.70 1.96
C LEU A 100 4.25 0.50 2.66
N GLN A 101 5.03 -0.51 2.29
CA GLN A 101 6.30 -0.83 2.96
C GLN A 101 7.31 0.33 2.89
N LEU A 102 7.28 1.13 1.81
CA LEU A 102 8.09 2.33 1.64
C LEU A 102 7.33 3.61 1.96
N ALA A 103 6.07 3.51 2.40
CA ALA A 103 5.26 4.67 2.69
C ALA A 103 5.80 5.40 3.90
N ARG A 104 5.77 6.73 3.84
CA ARG A 104 6.26 7.58 4.93
C ARG A 104 5.24 8.62 5.30
N LYS A 105 5.06 8.79 6.61
CA LYS A 105 4.39 9.95 7.15
C LYS A 105 5.36 11.13 7.07
N ILE A 106 4.90 12.24 6.49
CA ILE A 106 5.63 13.49 6.47
C ILE A 106 5.24 14.26 7.73
N ASP A 107 6.17 14.37 8.67
CA ASP A 107 6.00 15.26 9.81
C ASP A 107 6.48 16.67 9.41
N LYS A 108 5.65 17.68 9.69
CA LYS A 108 5.90 19.07 9.27
C LYS A 108 7.13 19.72 9.94
N ASN A 109 7.81 19.02 10.87
CA ASN A 109 8.89 19.56 11.70
C ASN A 109 10.25 18.86 11.50
N THR A 110 10.38 17.95 10.54
CA THR A 110 11.65 17.26 10.29
C THR A 110 11.97 17.23 8.79
N ASN A 111 12.92 18.07 8.36
CA ASN A 111 13.59 17.96 7.06
C ASN A 111 14.61 16.80 7.05
N SER A 112 14.35 15.74 7.81
CA SER A 112 15.24 14.59 7.93
C SER A 112 14.81 13.54 6.93
N LEU A 113 15.69 13.19 6.00
CA LEU A 113 15.58 12.05 5.09
C LEU A 113 15.39 10.74 5.89
N GLY A 114 14.16 10.46 6.33
CA GLY A 114 13.79 9.24 7.03
C GLY A 114 13.71 8.09 6.02
N GLY A 115 14.84 7.47 5.70
CA GLY A 115 14.89 6.45 4.66
C GLY A 115 16.17 5.64 4.68
N ALA A 116 16.55 5.12 5.84
CA ALA A 116 17.29 3.88 6.03
C ALA A 116 17.61 3.79 7.53
N VAL A 117 17.10 2.76 8.20
CA VAL A 117 17.83 2.24 9.36
C VAL A 117 19.07 1.57 8.77
N VAL A 118 20.13 2.34 8.53
CA VAL A 118 21.45 1.75 8.34
C VAL A 118 21.81 1.15 9.69
N SER A 119 21.93 -0.16 9.72
CA SER A 119 22.43 -0.93 10.85
C SER A 119 23.67 -0.25 11.43
N LYS A 120 23.55 0.36 12.61
CA LYS A 120 24.69 0.90 13.36
C LYS A 120 25.44 -0.27 14.00
N HIS A 121 26.16 -1.04 13.20
CA HIS A 121 27.18 -2.00 13.63
C HIS A 121 28.37 -1.91 12.68
N ALA A 122 29.05 -0.77 12.70
CA ALA A 122 30.43 -0.58 12.25
C ALA A 122 30.82 0.88 12.53
N ILE A 123 31.24 1.18 13.75
CA ILE A 123 32.12 2.32 14.02
C ILE A 123 33.29 1.70 14.80
N ASP A 124 34.44 1.63 14.14
CA ASP A 124 35.69 1.16 14.73
C ASP A 124 36.00 1.91 16.04
N PRO A 125 36.62 1.25 17.03
CA PRO A 125 37.00 1.92 18.27
C PRO A 125 38.05 3.02 17.99
N PRO A 126 38.09 4.10 18.80
CA PRO A 126 39.00 5.20 18.57
C PRO A 126 40.46 4.74 18.70
N LEU A 127 41.27 5.09 17.70
CA LEU A 127 42.73 4.99 17.75
C LEU A 127 43.24 5.73 18.99
N LYS A 128 43.91 5.02 19.89
CA LYS A 128 44.67 5.64 20.99
C LYS A 128 45.86 6.39 20.38
N SER A 129 45.96 7.67 20.70
CA SER A 129 47.14 8.50 20.43
C SER A 129 48.33 8.03 21.27
N SER A 130 49.47 7.79 20.62
CA SER A 130 50.81 7.89 21.20
C SER A 130 51.65 8.77 20.30
#